data_AF-A0A8D8LJF5-F1
#
_entry.id   AF-A0A8D8LJF5-F1
#
_cell.length_a   1.000
_cell.length_b   1.000
_cell.length_c   1.000
_cell.angle_alpha   90.00
_cell.angle_beta   90.00
_cell.angle_gamma   90.00
#
_symmetry.space_group_name_H-M   'P 1'
#
loop_
_entity.id
_entity.type
_entity.pdbx_description
1 polymer ?
#
loop_
_entity_poly.entity_id
_entity_poly.type
_entity_poly.pdbx_seq_one_letter_code
_entity_poly.pdbx_strand_id
1 'polypeptide(L)'
;VLTSRPRTESGRPVSGVVRPGTLASRGGTLEQSLKTPRTAKSARPLTSQAARTIRLGTASMLSQPDGPFIQVSRLNLAKYGRDKTVSKYLFQYLYYHENDVASAMDLAVESTKACEFRDWWWKVQLGKCYFSLGLVREAQQQFNSALNQFTDIESFIRMIRVYVRLDQPIRALDIG
;
A
#
# COMPACT_ATOMS: atom_id res chain seq x y z
N VAL A 1 25.72 -39.33 1.14
CA VAL A 1 25.30 -38.13 0.38
C VAL A 1 24.09 -37.52 1.07
N LEU A 2 24.29 -36.54 1.95
CA LEU A 2 23.17 -35.81 2.56
C LEU A 2 22.76 -34.72 1.59
N THR A 3 21.64 -34.92 0.88
CA THR A 3 21.06 -33.92 -0.02
C THR A 3 20.59 -32.72 0.80
N SER A 4 21.45 -31.72 0.97
CA SER A 4 21.11 -30.48 1.66
C SER A 4 20.08 -29.72 0.83
N ARG A 5 18.94 -29.37 1.44
CA ARG A 5 17.92 -28.55 0.77
C ARG A 5 18.53 -27.19 0.40
N PRO A 6 18.29 -26.66 -0.81
CA PRO A 6 18.71 -25.31 -1.18
C PRO A 6 18.21 -24.28 -0.15
N ARG A 7 19.10 -23.37 0.27
CA ARG A 7 18.79 -22.29 1.21
C ARG A 7 19.01 -20.94 0.54
N THR A 8 18.26 -19.93 0.98
CA THR A 8 18.47 -18.53 0.65
C THR A 8 19.70 -17.99 1.40
N GLU A 9 20.18 -16.80 1.01
CA GLU A 9 21.32 -16.10 1.65
C GLU A 9 21.16 -15.95 3.17
N SER A 10 19.93 -15.81 3.66
CA SER A 10 19.59 -15.71 5.09
C SER A 10 19.58 -17.04 5.85
N GLY A 11 19.95 -18.16 5.21
CA GLY A 11 19.90 -19.50 5.80
C GLY A 11 18.50 -20.11 5.86
N ARG A 12 17.46 -19.41 5.38
CA ARG A 12 16.10 -19.97 5.28
C ARG A 12 16.03 -20.96 4.10
N PRO A 13 15.32 -22.09 4.22
CA PRO A 13 15.08 -22.97 3.07
C PRO A 13 14.38 -22.23 1.93
N VAL A 14 14.70 -22.56 0.68
CA VAL A 14 14.00 -22.00 -0.48
C VAL A 14 12.54 -22.44 -0.46
N SER A 15 11.62 -21.46 -0.53
CA SER A 15 10.17 -21.69 -0.58
C SER A 15 9.73 -22.14 -1.97
N GLY A 16 8.77 -23.07 -2.05
CA GLY A 16 8.13 -23.47 -3.31
C GLY A 16 7.16 -22.42 -3.88
N VAL A 17 6.83 -21.37 -3.11
CA VAL A 17 5.94 -20.27 -3.54
C VAL A 17 6.64 -18.93 -3.33
N VAL A 18 6.68 -18.12 -4.40
CA VAL A 18 7.25 -16.77 -4.40
C VAL A 18 6.13 -15.74 -4.62
N ARG A 19 5.93 -14.83 -3.65
CA ARG A 19 4.97 -13.73 -3.74
C ARG A 19 5.72 -12.40 -3.91
N PRO A 20 5.11 -11.34 -4.48
CA PRO A 20 5.75 -10.03 -4.56
C PRO A 20 6.20 -9.45 -3.21
N GLY A 21 5.51 -9.82 -2.12
CA GLY A 21 5.87 -9.44 -0.76
C GLY A 21 6.88 -10.37 -0.06
N THR A 22 7.34 -11.45 -0.72
CA THR A 22 8.32 -12.38 -0.15
C THR A 22 9.67 -11.68 0.02
N LEU A 23 10.16 -11.67 1.26
CA LEU A 23 11.46 -11.17 1.64
C LEU A 23 12.29 -12.33 2.19
N ALA A 24 13.45 -12.58 1.59
CA ALA A 24 14.36 -13.62 2.05
C ALA A 24 15.16 -13.17 3.28
N SER A 25 15.48 -11.88 3.38
CA SER A 25 16.20 -11.29 4.51
C SER A 25 15.76 -9.83 4.73
N ARG A 26 15.77 -9.39 6.00
CA ARG A 26 15.68 -7.97 6.36
C ARG A 26 17.01 -7.59 7.01
N GLY A 27 17.70 -6.61 6.44
CA GLY A 27 18.92 -6.05 7.03
C GLY A 27 20.17 -6.13 6.14
N GLY A 28 21.14 -5.30 6.52
CA GLY A 28 22.40 -5.06 5.83
C GLY A 28 22.71 -3.58 5.77
N THR A 29 23.97 -3.23 5.56
CA THR A 29 24.35 -1.83 5.29
C THR A 29 23.84 -1.42 3.90
N LEU A 30 23.76 -0.11 3.65
CA LEU A 30 23.46 0.41 2.32
C LEU A 30 24.48 -0.14 1.30
N GLU A 31 25.76 -0.18 1.69
CA GLU A 31 26.84 -0.72 0.86
C GLU A 31 26.60 -2.19 0.49
N GLN A 32 26.22 -3.03 1.46
CA GLN A 32 25.86 -4.43 1.19
C GLN A 32 24.65 -4.52 0.25
N SER A 33 23.68 -3.61 0.37
CA SER A 33 22.50 -3.57 -0.49
C SER A 33 22.82 -3.18 -1.94
N LEU A 34 23.86 -2.37 -2.15
CA LEU A 34 24.34 -1.98 -3.49
C LEU A 34 25.25 -3.04 -4.13
N LYS A 35 26.05 -3.75 -3.31
CA LYS A 35 26.97 -4.81 -3.76
C LYS A 35 26.28 -6.17 -3.98
N THR A 36 25.03 -6.34 -3.55
CA THR A 36 24.26 -7.58 -3.72
C THR A 36 23.35 -7.53 -4.95
N PRO A 37 23.11 -8.67 -5.63
CA PRO A 37 22.16 -8.71 -6.74
C PRO A 37 20.77 -8.22 -6.32
N ARG A 38 20.14 -7.40 -7.15
CA ARG A 38 18.86 -6.72 -6.82
C ARG A 38 17.69 -7.66 -6.52
N THR A 39 17.78 -8.94 -6.88
CA THR A 39 16.76 -9.97 -6.65
C THR A 39 17.17 -10.99 -5.58
N ALA A 40 18.34 -10.83 -4.94
CA ALA A 40 18.83 -11.79 -3.94
C ALA A 40 17.94 -11.85 -2.68
N LYS A 41 17.40 -10.70 -2.25
CA LYS A 41 16.64 -10.56 -0.99
C LYS A 41 15.13 -10.36 -1.19
N SER A 42 14.67 -10.19 -2.43
CA SER A 42 13.27 -9.92 -2.77
C SER A 42 12.88 -10.62 -4.08
N ALA A 43 11.60 -10.99 -4.20
CA ALA A 43 11.02 -11.56 -5.42
C ALA A 43 11.06 -10.62 -6.65
N ARG A 44 11.41 -9.34 -6.47
CA ARG A 44 11.50 -8.33 -7.51
C ARG A 44 12.79 -7.50 -7.34
N PRO A 45 13.28 -6.83 -8.40
CA PRO A 45 14.44 -5.96 -8.29
C PRO A 45 14.25 -4.89 -7.21
N LEU A 46 15.15 -4.87 -6.23
CA LEU A 46 15.20 -3.86 -5.18
C LEU A 46 15.44 -2.47 -5.77
N THR A 47 14.74 -1.47 -5.22
CA THR A 47 14.88 -0.06 -5.54
C THR A 47 15.03 0.75 -4.27
N SER A 48 15.58 1.98 -4.35
CA SER A 48 15.46 2.94 -3.25
C SER A 48 13.97 3.15 -2.94
N GLN A 49 13.65 3.26 -1.65
CA GLN A 49 12.32 3.08 -1.05
C GLN A 49 11.17 3.81 -1.76
N ALA A 50 11.47 4.90 -2.48
CA ALA A 50 10.53 5.75 -3.19
C ALA A 50 10.24 5.34 -4.65
N ALA A 51 11.09 4.58 -5.34
CA ALA A 51 10.86 4.26 -6.76
C ALA A 51 9.66 3.33 -7.05
N ARG A 52 9.08 2.72 -5.99
CA ARG A 52 7.84 1.92 -6.09
C ARG A 52 6.59 2.78 -6.32
N THR A 53 6.64 4.04 -5.92
CA THR A 53 5.53 5.00 -6.02
C THR A 53 5.85 6.13 -6.99
N ILE A 54 7.14 6.39 -7.26
CA ILE A 54 7.60 7.34 -8.27
C ILE A 54 7.40 6.76 -9.67
N ARG A 55 6.16 6.76 -10.14
CA ARG A 55 5.86 6.89 -11.57
C ARG A 55 5.25 8.25 -11.91
N LEU A 56 5.16 9.15 -10.94
CA LEU A 56 4.69 10.52 -11.13
C LEU A 56 5.62 11.32 -12.07
N GLY A 57 6.94 11.18 -11.91
CA GLY A 57 7.94 11.93 -12.70
C GLY A 57 8.22 11.38 -14.11
N THR A 58 7.78 10.16 -14.42
CA THR A 58 7.90 9.55 -15.76
C THR A 58 6.55 9.47 -16.49
N ALA A 59 5.43 9.76 -15.82
CA ALA A 59 4.12 9.88 -16.45
C ALA A 59 4.10 10.99 -17.51
N SER A 60 4.82 12.09 -17.30
CA SER A 60 5.00 13.16 -18.30
C SER A 60 5.83 12.75 -19.52
N MET A 61 6.61 11.65 -19.43
CA MET A 61 7.32 11.07 -20.59
C MET A 61 6.47 10.02 -21.33
N LEU A 62 5.38 9.56 -20.72
CA LEU A 62 4.37 8.69 -21.33
C LEU A 62 3.23 9.58 -21.83
N SER A 63 3.50 10.40 -22.84
CA SER A 63 2.45 11.14 -23.52
C SER A 63 1.53 10.14 -24.23
N GLN A 64 0.30 9.98 -23.72
CA GLN A 64 -0.75 9.35 -24.50
C GLN A 64 -1.07 10.30 -25.67
N PRO A 65 -1.31 9.77 -26.89
CA PRO A 65 -1.57 10.60 -28.07
C PRO A 65 -2.81 11.51 -27.89
N ASP A 66 -3.73 11.15 -26.99
CA ASP A 66 -4.96 11.90 -26.67
C ASP A 66 -4.86 12.74 -25.38
N GLY A 67 -3.67 12.78 -24.74
CA GLY A 67 -3.46 13.45 -23.45
C GLY A 67 -3.91 12.65 -22.23
N PRO A 68 -3.74 13.19 -21.00
CA PRO A 68 -4.17 12.52 -19.77
C PRO A 68 -5.70 12.53 -19.66
N PHE A 69 -6.29 11.42 -19.19
CA PHE A 69 -7.75 11.29 -19.03
C PHE A 69 -8.35 12.38 -18.13
N ILE A 70 -7.73 12.64 -16.96
CA ILE A 70 -8.15 13.70 -16.02
C ILE A 70 -6.92 14.45 -15.49
N GLN A 71 -7.00 15.78 -15.46
CA GLN A 71 -5.99 16.62 -14.79
C GLN A 71 -6.31 16.79 -13.30
N VAL A 72 -5.67 15.98 -12.46
CA VAL A 72 -5.90 15.95 -11.00
C VAL A 72 -5.64 17.31 -10.33
N SER A 73 -4.61 18.05 -10.76
CA SER A 73 -4.23 19.35 -10.18
C SER A 73 -5.27 20.46 -10.35
N ARG A 74 -6.18 20.33 -11.33
CA ARG A 74 -7.27 21.30 -11.57
C ARG A 74 -8.60 20.86 -10.96
N LEU A 75 -8.64 19.68 -10.35
CA LEU A 75 -9.87 19.08 -9.85
C LEU A 75 -10.20 19.59 -8.44
N ASN A 76 -11.43 20.07 -8.25
CA ASN A 76 -11.91 20.43 -6.91
C ASN A 76 -12.35 19.16 -6.15
N LEU A 77 -11.43 18.55 -5.42
CA LEU A 77 -11.67 17.31 -4.66
C LEU A 77 -12.77 17.46 -3.61
N ALA A 78 -12.94 18.65 -3.01
CA ALA A 78 -14.01 18.89 -2.03
C ALA A 78 -15.40 18.86 -2.67
N LYS A 79 -15.54 19.27 -3.94
CA LYS A 79 -16.80 19.13 -4.69
C LYS A 79 -17.11 17.65 -4.92
N TYR A 80 -16.15 16.90 -5.44
CA TYR A 80 -16.36 15.49 -5.80
C TYR A 80 -16.45 14.56 -4.59
N GLY A 81 -15.86 14.91 -3.45
CA GLY A 81 -15.99 14.13 -2.21
C GLY A 81 -17.42 14.15 -1.63
N ARG A 82 -18.20 15.20 -1.92
CA ARG A 82 -19.63 15.25 -1.54
C ARG A 82 -20.52 14.41 -2.46
N ASP A 83 -20.07 14.18 -3.70
CA ASP A 83 -20.81 13.38 -4.67
C ASP A 83 -20.57 11.89 -4.43
N LYS A 84 -21.56 11.23 -3.82
CA LYS A 84 -21.51 9.80 -3.48
C LYS A 84 -21.46 8.89 -4.72
N THR A 85 -21.89 9.37 -5.88
CA THR A 85 -21.93 8.56 -7.11
C THR A 85 -20.56 8.45 -7.76
N VAL A 86 -19.79 9.54 -7.77
CA VAL A 86 -18.49 9.63 -8.45
C VAL A 86 -17.31 9.38 -7.50
N SER A 87 -17.39 9.83 -6.25
CA SER A 87 -16.27 9.82 -5.28
C SER A 87 -15.54 8.48 -5.16
N LYS A 88 -16.27 7.35 -5.09
CA LYS A 88 -15.66 6.01 -4.95
C LYS A 88 -14.86 5.59 -6.18
N TYR A 89 -15.34 5.92 -7.39
CA TYR A 89 -14.64 5.63 -8.64
C TYR A 89 -13.44 6.55 -8.83
N LEU A 90 -13.63 7.84 -8.52
CA LEU A 90 -12.55 8.82 -8.57
C LEU A 90 -11.42 8.45 -7.61
N PHE A 91 -11.74 8.01 -6.38
CA PHE A 91 -10.73 7.51 -5.45
C PHE A 91 -9.95 6.32 -6.03
N GLN A 92 -10.65 5.33 -6.60
CA GLN A 92 -10.00 4.17 -7.21
C GLN A 92 -9.07 4.56 -8.37
N TYR A 93 -9.49 5.52 -9.20
CA TYR A 93 -8.67 6.07 -10.27
C TYR A 93 -7.41 6.74 -9.71
N LEU A 94 -7.54 7.66 -8.75
CA LEU A 94 -6.41 8.36 -8.15
C LEU A 94 -5.43 7.39 -7.46
N TYR A 95 -5.95 6.42 -6.72
CA TYR A 95 -5.14 5.52 -5.91
C TYR A 95 -4.46 4.41 -6.74
N TYR A 96 -5.16 3.79 -7.69
CA TYR A 96 -4.64 2.64 -8.43
C TYR A 96 -4.06 2.99 -9.81
N HIS A 97 -4.66 3.94 -10.52
CA HIS A 97 -4.22 4.31 -11.87
C HIS A 97 -3.14 5.41 -11.82
N GLU A 98 -3.44 6.54 -11.20
CA GLU A 98 -2.48 7.65 -11.08
C GLU A 98 -1.41 7.40 -10.02
N ASN A 99 -1.73 6.55 -9.02
CA ASN A 99 -0.87 6.27 -7.89
C ASN A 99 -0.50 7.55 -7.09
N ASP A 100 -1.37 8.56 -7.14
CA ASP A 100 -1.29 9.79 -6.36
C ASP A 100 -2.04 9.60 -5.04
N VAL A 101 -1.30 9.08 -4.07
CA VAL A 101 -1.81 8.77 -2.73
C VAL A 101 -2.21 10.04 -1.97
N ALA A 102 -1.56 11.18 -2.23
CA ALA A 102 -1.85 12.44 -1.53
C ALA A 102 -3.22 12.98 -1.94
N SER A 103 -3.47 13.14 -3.24
CA SER A 103 -4.78 13.57 -3.75
C SER A 103 -5.89 12.56 -3.41
N ALA A 104 -5.59 11.25 -3.44
CA ALA A 104 -6.54 10.22 -3.02
C ALA A 104 -6.89 10.33 -1.52
N MET A 105 -5.92 10.66 -0.67
CA MET A 105 -6.15 10.89 0.75
C MET A 105 -7.04 12.11 0.99
N ASP A 106 -6.78 13.23 0.32
CA ASP A 106 -7.59 14.44 0.46
C ASP A 106 -9.05 14.20 0.05
N LEU A 107 -9.26 13.49 -1.06
CA LEU A 107 -10.60 13.08 -1.50
C LEU A 107 -11.27 12.16 -0.47
N ALA A 108 -10.53 11.21 0.11
CA ALA A 108 -11.06 10.31 1.12
C ALA A 108 -11.45 11.05 2.41
N VAL A 109 -10.66 12.03 2.85
CA VAL A 109 -10.96 12.88 4.01
C VAL A 109 -12.24 13.67 3.77
N GLU A 110 -12.36 14.36 2.64
CA GLU A 110 -13.56 15.14 2.30
C GLU A 110 -14.81 14.25 2.18
N SER A 111 -14.66 13.07 1.58
CA SER A 111 -15.76 12.09 1.47
C SER A 111 -16.18 11.52 2.82
N THR A 112 -15.22 11.30 3.72
CA THR A 112 -15.48 10.80 5.08
C THR A 112 -16.24 11.83 5.91
N LYS A 113 -15.87 13.11 5.78
CA LYS A 113 -16.60 14.24 6.40
C LYS A 113 -18.03 14.31 5.84
N ALA A 114 -18.19 14.20 4.52
CA ALA A 114 -19.49 14.25 3.86
C ALA A 114 -20.43 13.09 4.25
N CYS A 115 -19.88 11.93 4.65
CA CYS A 115 -20.66 10.81 5.17
C CYS A 115 -20.71 10.74 6.71
N GLU A 116 -20.29 11.80 7.42
CA GLU A 116 -20.30 11.88 8.89
C GLU A 116 -19.60 10.67 9.56
N PHE A 117 -18.52 10.16 8.97
CA PHE A 117 -17.77 8.99 9.47
C PHE A 117 -18.58 7.69 9.61
N ARG A 118 -19.76 7.60 8.98
CA ARG A 118 -20.64 6.43 9.05
C ARG A 118 -20.29 5.32 8.06
N ASP A 119 -19.66 5.65 6.93
CA ASP A 119 -19.28 4.65 5.91
C ASP A 119 -17.92 4.01 6.27
N TRP A 120 -17.93 2.70 6.53
CA TRP A 120 -16.74 1.91 6.82
C TRP A 120 -15.77 1.86 5.63
N TRP A 121 -16.28 1.93 4.40
CA TRP A 121 -15.48 1.80 3.18
C TRP A 121 -14.47 2.95 3.06
N TRP A 122 -14.88 4.17 3.41
CA TRP A 122 -14.01 5.34 3.41
C TRP A 122 -12.92 5.27 4.47
N LYS A 123 -13.21 4.69 5.64
CA LYS A 123 -12.20 4.44 6.68
C LYS A 123 -11.13 3.47 6.21
N VAL A 124 -11.53 2.40 5.51
CA VAL A 124 -10.59 1.44 4.91
C VAL A 124 -9.72 2.14 3.85
N GLN A 125 -10.32 2.94 2.98
CA GLN A 125 -9.58 3.69 1.96
C GLN A 125 -8.59 4.68 2.58
N LEU A 126 -8.99 5.42 3.62
CA LEU A 126 -8.12 6.35 4.33
C LEU A 126 -6.96 5.61 5.02
N GLY A 127 -7.23 4.47 5.66
CA GLY A 127 -6.20 3.60 6.21
C GLY A 127 -5.20 3.09 5.17
N LYS A 128 -5.65 2.82 3.94
CA LYS A 128 -4.77 2.44 2.82
C LYS A 128 -3.85 3.59 2.41
N CYS A 129 -4.35 4.82 2.38
CA CYS A 129 -3.53 6.00 2.11
C CYS A 129 -2.48 6.21 3.20
N TYR A 130 -2.87 6.16 4.48
CA TYR A 130 -1.92 6.28 5.59
C TYR A 130 -0.84 5.19 5.57
N PHE A 131 -1.21 3.94 5.27
CA PHE A 131 -0.25 2.85 5.17
C PHE A 131 0.75 3.08 4.02
N SER A 132 0.28 3.55 2.87
CA SER A 132 1.12 3.88 1.72
C SER A 132 2.09 5.04 1.99
N LEU A 133 1.66 6.04 2.76
CA LEU A 133 2.50 7.16 3.20
C LEU A 133 3.49 6.80 4.33
N GLY A 134 3.38 5.59 4.90
CA GLY A 134 4.23 5.15 6.01
C GLY A 134 3.71 5.55 7.40
N LEU A 135 2.54 6.16 7.48
CA LEU A 135 1.83 6.50 8.73
C LEU A 135 1.12 5.25 9.29
N VAL A 136 1.90 4.25 9.69
CA VAL A 136 1.40 2.90 10.01
C VAL A 136 0.46 2.89 11.24
N ARG A 137 0.71 3.76 12.23
CA ARG A 137 -0.13 3.88 13.43
C ARG A 137 -1.50 4.48 13.14
N GLU A 138 -1.55 5.52 12.32
CA GLU A 138 -2.82 6.12 11.86
C GLU A 138 -3.63 5.13 11.02
N ALA A 139 -2.95 4.37 10.14
CA ALA A 139 -3.59 3.30 9.39
C ALA A 139 -4.23 2.24 10.32
N GLN A 140 -3.54 1.85 11.38
CA GLN A 140 -4.07 0.91 12.39
C GLN A 140 -5.37 1.43 13.01
N GLN A 141 -5.43 2.70 13.40
CA GLN A 141 -6.61 3.31 14.00
C GLN A 141 -7.81 3.30 13.04
N GLN A 142 -7.58 3.66 11.77
CA GLN A 142 -8.63 3.66 10.75
C GLN A 142 -9.18 2.25 10.49
N PHE A 143 -8.30 1.24 10.39
CA PHE A 143 -8.74 -0.14 10.19
C PHE A 143 -9.48 -0.70 11.42
N ASN A 144 -9.07 -0.37 12.65
CA ASN A 144 -9.82 -0.74 13.86
C ASN A 144 -11.21 -0.08 13.86
N SER A 145 -11.29 1.20 13.50
CA SER A 145 -12.56 1.93 13.42
C SER A 145 -13.49 1.34 12.35
N ALA A 146 -12.94 0.87 11.23
CA ALA A 146 -13.69 0.17 10.20
C ALA A 146 -14.20 -1.20 10.68
N LEU A 147 -13.33 -2.01 11.31
CA LEU A 147 -13.69 -3.34 11.85
C LEU A 147 -14.78 -3.28 12.92
N ASN A 148 -14.77 -2.22 13.75
CA ASN A 148 -15.81 -1.98 14.75
C ASN A 148 -17.17 -1.64 14.13
N GLN A 149 -17.21 -1.10 12.90
CA GLN A 149 -18.44 -0.79 12.18
C GLN A 149 -18.93 -1.97 11.35
N PHE A 150 -18.04 -2.57 10.57
CA PHE A 150 -18.35 -3.70 9.72
C PHE A 150 -17.14 -4.61 9.58
N THR A 151 -17.38 -5.89 9.82
CA THR A 151 -16.35 -6.93 9.83
C THR A 151 -16.11 -7.43 8.41
N ASP A 152 -15.13 -6.81 7.74
CA ASP A 152 -14.74 -7.13 6.37
C ASP A 152 -13.37 -7.83 6.28
N ILE A 153 -13.25 -8.77 5.35
CA ILE A 153 -12.05 -9.57 5.12
C ILE A 153 -10.88 -8.69 4.66
N GLU A 154 -11.13 -7.67 3.82
CA GLU A 154 -10.07 -6.75 3.37
C GLU A 154 -9.46 -6.01 4.57
N SER A 155 -10.31 -5.57 5.50
CA SER A 155 -9.89 -4.86 6.72
C SER A 155 -9.01 -5.73 7.62
N PHE A 156 -9.36 -7.00 7.82
CA PHE A 156 -8.52 -7.95 8.57
C PHE A 156 -7.15 -8.18 7.93
N ILE A 157 -7.12 -8.48 6.63
CA ILE A 157 -5.86 -8.73 5.91
C ILE A 157 -4.96 -7.48 5.96
N ARG A 158 -5.54 -6.28 5.85
CA ARG A 158 -4.79 -5.02 5.97
C ARG A 158 -4.27 -4.79 7.38
N MET A 159 -5.06 -5.13 8.38
CA MET A 159 -4.66 -5.06 9.78
C MET A 159 -3.47 -5.98 10.08
N ILE A 160 -3.51 -7.23 9.60
CA ILE A 160 -2.39 -8.18 9.71
C ILE A 160 -1.12 -7.58 9.08
N ARG A 161 -1.23 -6.95 7.90
CA ARG A 161 -0.09 -6.27 7.26
C ARG A 161 0.46 -5.10 8.08
N VAL A 162 -0.40 -4.37 8.79
CA VAL A 162 -0.01 -3.30 9.72
C VAL A 162 0.79 -3.89 10.89
N TYR A 163 0.31 -4.95 11.54
CA TYR A 163 1.04 -5.58 12.65
C TYR A 163 2.39 -6.17 12.23
N VAL A 164 2.46 -6.82 11.06
CA VAL A 164 3.73 -7.30 10.50
C VAL A 164 4.70 -6.15 10.16
N ARG A 165 4.17 -4.97 9.80
CA ARG A 165 4.99 -3.77 9.56
C ARG A 165 5.52 -3.15 10.85
N LEU A 166 4.77 -3.27 11.94
CA LEU A 166 5.10 -2.83 13.30
C LEU A 166 5.95 -3.84 14.09
N ASP A 167 6.33 -4.96 13.46
CA ASP A 167 7.09 -6.05 14.09
C ASP A 167 6.35 -6.73 15.26
N GLN A 168 5.02 -6.86 15.15
CA GLN A 168 4.14 -7.47 16.15
C GLN A 168 3.47 -8.75 15.60
N PRO A 169 4.22 -9.84 15.35
CA PRO A 169 3.68 -11.04 14.70
C PRO A 169 2.66 -11.80 15.56
N ILE A 170 2.81 -11.79 16.89
CA ILE A 170 1.86 -12.46 17.81
C ILE A 170 0.47 -11.81 17.70
N ARG A 171 0.41 -10.49 17.78
CA ARG A 171 -0.85 -9.73 17.60
C ARG A 171 -1.48 -9.93 16.23
N ALA A 172 -0.67 -10.21 15.20
CA ALA A 172 -1.19 -10.50 13.87
C ALA A 172 -1.89 -11.88 13.80
N LEU A 173 -1.48 -12.83 14.65
CA LEU A 173 -2.14 -14.13 14.78
C LEU A 173 -3.41 -14.04 15.61
N ASP A 174 -3.40 -13.25 16.69
CA ASP A 174 -4.54 -13.14 17.62
C ASP A 174 -5.80 -12.49 17.02
N ILE A 175 -5.68 -11.82 15.87
CA ILE A 175 -6.77 -11.08 15.22
C ILE A 175 -7.59 -11.93 14.23
N GLY A 176 -7.04 -13.06 13.78
CA GLY A 176 -7.70 -13.98 12.84
C GLY A 176 -8.21 -15.21 13.56
#